data_AF-A8PEU0-F1
#
_entry.id   AF-A8PEU0-F1
#
_cell.length_a   1.000
_cell.length_b   1.000
_cell.length_c   1.000
_cell.angle_alpha   90.00
_cell.angle_beta   90.00
_cell.angle_gamma   90.00
#
_symmetry.space_group_name_H-M   'P 1'
#
loop_
_entity.id
_entity.type
_entity.pdbx_description
1 polymer ?
#
loop_
_entity_poly.entity_id
_entity_poly.type
_entity_poly.pdbx_seq_one_letter_code
_entity_poly.pdbx_strand_id
1 'polypeptide(L)'
;MTTTYTTTTYTNPVADLEERGEATQCTWVVAPRNYSVPKGAIDLGLEFNYLFGLKLSKNYPHSVIKGGESKIRGPDHANTYIVQQTWGIDGVPGTELAAAIERWTGEVLRSPSTRIEWVVKRASC
;
A
#
# COMPACT_ATOMS: atom_id res chain seq x y z
N MET A 1 2.49 -41.75 33.54
CA MET A 1 1.72 -40.50 33.54
C MET A 1 2.14 -39.73 32.30
N THR A 2 1.26 -39.59 31.32
CA THR A 2 1.60 -39.03 30.00
C THR A 2 1.07 -37.61 29.92
N THR A 3 1.97 -36.63 29.99
CA THR A 3 1.61 -35.21 29.91
C THR A 3 1.18 -34.90 28.48
N THR A 4 -0.09 -34.56 28.31
CA THR A 4 -0.64 -34.12 27.02
C THR A 4 -0.38 -32.62 26.88
N TYR A 5 0.41 -32.23 25.87
CA TYR A 5 0.61 -30.84 25.53
C TYR A 5 -0.54 -30.37 24.67
N THR A 6 -1.39 -29.49 25.19
CA THR A 6 -2.41 -28.80 24.40
C THR A 6 -1.68 -27.88 23.43
N THR A 7 -1.67 -28.25 22.15
CA THR A 7 -1.19 -27.37 21.09
C THR A 7 -2.21 -26.26 20.89
N THR A 8 -1.95 -25.07 21.43
CA THR A 8 -2.71 -23.88 21.06
C THR A 8 -2.34 -23.55 19.61
N THR A 9 -3.21 -23.91 18.67
CA THR A 9 -3.09 -23.48 17.29
C THR A 9 -3.26 -21.96 17.27
N TYR A 10 -2.17 -21.22 17.07
CA TYR A 10 -2.25 -19.78 16.81
C TYR A 10 -2.81 -19.62 15.40
N THR A 11 -4.11 -19.34 15.30
CA THR A 11 -4.74 -19.04 14.02
C THR A 11 -4.10 -17.76 13.50
N ASN A 12 -3.43 -17.88 12.35
CA ASN A 12 -2.77 -16.79 11.64
C ASN A 12 -3.76 -15.62 11.50
N PRO A 13 -3.43 -14.37 11.90
CA PRO A 13 -4.36 -13.23 11.92
C PRO A 13 -4.87 -12.78 10.53
N VAL A 14 -4.61 -13.56 9.48
CA VAL A 14 -5.14 -13.34 8.13
C VAL A 14 -6.67 -13.48 8.11
N ALA A 15 -7.24 -14.35 8.96
CA ALA A 15 -8.69 -14.54 9.05
C ALA A 15 -9.42 -13.30 9.62
N ASP A 16 -8.74 -12.44 10.38
CA ASP A 16 -9.33 -11.26 11.03
C ASP A 16 -9.47 -10.05 10.08
N LEU A 17 -8.97 -10.17 8.85
CA LEU A 17 -9.19 -9.19 7.79
C LEU A 17 -10.51 -9.41 7.04
N GLU A 18 -11.02 -10.64 7.01
CA GLU A 18 -12.25 -10.99 6.28
C GLU A 18 -13.52 -10.45 6.96
N GLU A 19 -13.50 -10.20 8.27
CA GLU A 19 -14.65 -9.66 9.00
C GLU A 19 -14.78 -8.13 8.93
N ARG A 20 -13.81 -7.39 8.36
CA ARG A 20 -13.69 -5.93 8.56
C ARG A 20 -13.16 -5.15 7.34
N GLY A 21 -13.86 -5.24 6.22
CA GLY A 21 -13.53 -4.55 4.96
C GLY A 21 -12.69 -5.43 4.02
N GLU A 22 -13.16 -5.62 2.78
CA GLU A 22 -12.55 -6.55 1.85
C GLU A 22 -11.13 -6.10 1.45
N ALA A 23 -10.15 -6.94 1.77
CA ALA A 23 -8.77 -6.70 1.42
C ALA A 23 -8.59 -6.66 -0.10
N THR A 24 -8.14 -5.52 -0.62
CA THR A 24 -7.97 -5.22 -2.04
C THR A 24 -6.48 -5.10 -2.35
N GLN A 25 -5.96 -5.99 -3.20
CA GLN A 25 -4.58 -5.90 -3.68
C GLN A 25 -4.50 -4.95 -4.86
N CYS A 26 -3.57 -4.00 -4.78
CA CYS A 26 -3.37 -2.99 -5.81
C CYS A 26 -1.91 -2.92 -6.21
N THR A 27 -1.68 -2.50 -7.45
CA THR A 27 -0.37 -2.27 -8.05
C THR A 27 -0.30 -0.86 -8.61
N TRP A 28 0.77 -0.15 -8.30
CA TRP A 28 1.09 1.17 -8.84
C TRP A 28 2.39 1.11 -9.64
N VAL A 29 2.37 1.75 -10.80
CA VAL A 29 3.59 2.14 -11.52
C VAL A 29 3.84 3.60 -11.22
N VAL A 30 4.95 3.91 -10.56
CA VAL A 30 5.28 5.28 -10.13
C VAL A 30 6.64 5.70 -10.66
N ALA A 31 6.81 6.99 -10.93
CA ALA A 31 8.10 7.56 -11.31
C ALA A 31 8.32 8.90 -10.59
N PRO A 32 9.51 9.17 -10.07
CA PRO A 32 9.83 10.48 -9.53
C PRO A 32 9.83 11.52 -10.67
N ARG A 33 9.19 12.68 -10.46
CA ARG A 33 8.90 13.65 -11.52
C ARG A 33 10.15 14.30 -12.12
N ASN A 34 11.15 14.59 -11.29
CA ASN A 34 12.36 15.35 -11.67
C ASN A 34 13.59 14.91 -10.85
N TYR A 35 13.64 13.65 -10.42
CA TYR A 35 14.67 13.18 -9.51
C TYR A 35 15.04 11.74 -9.83
N SER A 36 16.32 11.40 -9.81
CA SER A 36 16.72 9.99 -9.75
C SER A 36 16.95 9.67 -8.29
N VAL A 37 16.25 8.68 -7.73
CA VAL A 37 16.42 8.29 -6.32
C VAL A 37 17.69 7.47 -6.20
N PRO A 38 18.75 7.97 -5.53
CA PRO A 38 19.96 7.17 -5.35
C PRO A 38 19.63 5.92 -4.55
N LYS A 39 20.18 4.78 -4.96
CA LYS A 39 19.95 3.50 -4.26
C LYS A 39 20.37 3.63 -2.79
N GLY A 40 19.47 3.30 -1.87
CA GLY A 40 19.73 3.33 -0.42
C GLY A 40 19.60 4.71 0.24
N ALA A 41 19.24 5.77 -0.51
CA ALA A 41 19.01 7.09 0.07
C ALA A 41 17.71 7.19 0.88
N ILE A 42 16.75 6.29 0.61
CA ILE A 42 15.39 6.32 1.14
C ILE A 42 14.89 4.89 1.29
N ASP A 43 14.20 4.61 2.39
CA ASP A 43 13.38 3.41 2.52
C ASP A 43 12.09 3.61 1.70
N LEU A 44 12.07 3.04 0.50
CA LEU A 44 10.93 3.14 -0.41
C LEU A 44 9.69 2.42 0.15
N GLY A 45 9.86 1.40 0.99
CA GLY A 45 8.76 0.68 1.64
C GLY A 45 8.01 1.62 2.59
N LEU A 46 8.74 2.28 3.47
CA LEU A 46 8.18 3.28 4.39
C LEU A 46 7.59 4.48 3.63
N GLU A 47 8.27 4.97 2.61
CA GLU A 47 7.80 6.08 1.77
C GLU A 47 6.43 5.78 1.14
N PHE A 48 6.29 4.66 0.43
CA PHE A 48 5.03 4.35 -0.26
C PHE A 48 3.91 3.95 0.70
N ASN A 49 4.23 3.23 1.78
CA ASN A 49 3.26 2.97 2.85
C ASN A 49 2.69 4.28 3.41
N TYR A 50 3.54 5.27 3.67
CA TYR A 50 3.13 6.59 4.16
C TYR A 50 2.31 7.35 3.11
N LEU A 51 2.80 7.46 1.88
CA LEU A 51 2.15 8.25 0.83
C LEU A 51 0.75 7.73 0.48
N PHE A 52 0.61 6.42 0.31
CA PHE A 52 -0.68 5.80 0.01
C PHE A 52 -1.62 5.85 1.22
N GLY A 53 -1.12 5.60 2.42
CA GLY A 53 -1.91 5.75 3.65
C GLY A 53 -2.41 7.18 3.86
N LEU A 54 -1.56 8.18 3.60
CA LEU A 54 -1.93 9.61 3.66
C LEU A 54 -2.95 9.98 2.58
N LYS A 55 -2.88 9.39 1.39
CA LYS A 55 -3.86 9.64 0.33
C LYS A 55 -5.21 9.00 0.68
N LEU A 56 -5.22 7.76 1.17
CA LEU A 56 -6.44 7.09 1.63
C LEU A 56 -7.11 7.82 2.79
N SER A 57 -6.33 8.31 3.76
CA SER A 57 -6.90 9.04 4.91
C SER A 57 -7.57 10.36 4.54
N LYS A 58 -7.20 10.95 3.40
CA LYS A 58 -7.89 12.11 2.83
C LYS A 58 -9.19 11.74 2.11
N ASN A 59 -9.21 10.59 1.43
CA ASN A 59 -10.40 10.11 0.72
C ASN A 59 -11.45 9.53 1.66
N TYR A 60 -11.00 8.91 2.76
CA TYR A 60 -11.83 8.24 3.76
C TYR A 60 -11.53 8.82 5.15
N PRO A 61 -11.91 10.09 5.40
CA PRO A 61 -11.70 10.70 6.70
C PRO A 61 -12.51 9.93 7.75
N HIS A 62 -11.91 9.69 8.92
CA HIS A 62 -12.51 8.96 10.04
C HIS A 62 -12.65 7.44 9.89
N SER A 63 -12.19 6.85 8.79
CA SER A 63 -12.19 5.40 8.62
C SER A 63 -10.93 4.74 9.19
N VAL A 64 -11.05 3.48 9.61
CA VAL A 64 -9.89 2.64 9.96
C VAL A 64 -9.30 2.09 8.67
N ILE A 65 -8.08 2.52 8.34
CA ILE A 65 -7.34 2.06 7.16
C ILE A 65 -6.36 0.98 7.57
N LYS A 66 -6.37 -0.14 6.85
CA LYS A 66 -5.48 -1.27 7.03
C LYS A 66 -4.63 -1.43 5.77
N GLY A 67 -3.32 -1.44 5.92
CA GLY A 67 -2.37 -1.64 4.83
C GLY A 67 -1.38 -2.74 5.18
N GLY A 68 -1.09 -3.60 4.22
CA GLY A 68 0.06 -4.53 4.30
C GLY A 68 1.38 -3.81 4.00
N GLU A 69 2.50 -4.53 3.99
CA GLU A 69 3.77 -3.95 3.54
C GLU A 69 3.80 -3.76 2.02
N SER A 70 4.39 -2.64 1.56
CA SER A 70 4.69 -2.41 0.15
C SER A 70 5.77 -3.37 -0.37
N LYS A 71 5.45 -4.13 -1.41
CA LYS A 71 6.43 -4.88 -2.22
C LYS A 71 6.86 -4.03 -3.40
N ILE A 72 8.16 -3.75 -3.51
CA ILE A 72 8.68 -2.76 -4.47
C ILE A 72 9.69 -3.41 -5.40
N ARG A 73 9.53 -3.16 -6.70
CA ARG A 73 10.47 -3.54 -7.76
C ARG A 73 10.87 -2.31 -8.56
N GLY A 74 12.16 -2.17 -8.87
CA GLY A 74 12.72 -1.07 -9.66
C GLY A 74 13.92 -0.41 -8.99
N PRO A 75 14.40 0.74 -9.51
CA PRO A 75 13.91 1.37 -10.73
C PRO A 75 14.21 0.51 -11.96
N ASP A 76 13.35 0.57 -12.98
CA ASP A 76 13.68 0.08 -14.32
C ASP A 76 14.51 1.11 -15.11
N HIS A 77 14.82 0.81 -16.38
CA HIS A 77 15.59 1.72 -17.25
C HIS A 77 14.89 3.06 -17.52
N ALA A 78 13.58 3.17 -17.28
CA ALA A 78 12.80 4.39 -17.41
C ALA A 78 12.64 5.14 -16.07
N ASN A 79 13.38 4.73 -15.02
CA ASN A 79 13.28 5.27 -13.66
C ASN A 79 11.88 5.11 -13.06
N THR A 80 11.21 3.99 -13.38
CA THR A 80 9.89 3.65 -12.82
C THR A 80 9.99 2.52 -11.79
N TYR A 81 9.10 2.56 -10.81
CA TYR A 81 8.97 1.59 -9.75
C TYR A 81 7.59 0.96 -9.82
N ILE A 82 7.53 -0.34 -9.59
CA ILE A 82 6.30 -1.09 -9.42
C ILE A 82 6.14 -1.34 -7.92
N VAL A 83 5.05 -0.83 -7.36
CA VAL A 83 4.70 -1.00 -5.96
C VAL A 83 3.43 -1.83 -5.89
N GLN A 84 3.44 -2.90 -5.10
CA GLN A 84 2.28 -3.75 -4.87
C GLN A 84 1.97 -3.76 -3.37
N GLN A 85 0.71 -3.53 -3.02
CA GLN A 85 0.28 -3.51 -1.63
C GLN A 85 -1.19 -3.89 -1.52
N THR A 86 -1.55 -4.51 -0.40
CA THR A 86 -2.95 -4.82 -0.07
C THR A 86 -3.49 -3.78 0.90
N TRP A 87 -4.69 -3.28 0.65
CA TRP A 87 -5.40 -2.30 1.47
C TRP A 87 -6.79 -2.77 1.82
N GLY A 88 -7.29 -2.35 2.98
CA GLY A 88 -8.68 -2.51 3.39
C GLY A 88 -9.11 -1.28 4.19
N ILE A 89 -10.40 -0.94 4.12
CA ILE A 89 -10.99 0.13 4.92
C ILE A 89 -12.28 -0.41 5.53
N ASP A 90 -12.42 -0.24 6.85
CA ASP A 90 -13.62 -0.69 7.56
C ASP A 90 -14.88 -0.04 6.96
N GLY A 91 -15.85 -0.86 6.54
CA GLY A 91 -17.11 -0.40 5.97
C GLY A 91 -17.06 0.01 4.49
N VAL A 92 -15.93 -0.14 3.80
CA VAL A 92 -15.79 0.15 2.37
C VAL A 92 -15.65 -1.17 1.59
N PRO A 93 -16.50 -1.45 0.59
CA PRO A 93 -16.36 -2.61 -0.29
C PRO A 93 -15.03 -2.58 -1.06
N GLY A 94 -14.43 -3.75 -1.32
CA GLY A 94 -13.15 -3.81 -2.02
C GLY A 94 -13.22 -3.25 -3.44
N THR A 95 -14.37 -3.43 -4.10
CA THR A 95 -14.65 -2.86 -5.43
C THR A 95 -14.71 -1.33 -5.44
N GLU A 96 -15.24 -0.71 -4.37
CA GLU A 96 -15.26 0.74 -4.23
C GLU A 96 -13.84 1.29 -3.96
N LEU A 97 -13.10 0.63 -3.06
CA LEU A 97 -11.71 0.96 -2.76
C LEU A 97 -10.82 0.83 -4.00
N ALA A 98 -10.96 -0.25 -4.77
CA ALA A 98 -10.30 -0.46 -6.05
C ALA A 98 -10.56 0.71 -7.00
N ALA A 99 -11.83 1.04 -7.25
CA ALA A 99 -12.21 2.14 -8.13
C ALA A 99 -11.66 3.50 -7.65
N ALA A 100 -11.57 3.73 -6.34
CA ALA A 100 -10.98 4.94 -5.78
C ALA A 100 -9.46 5.02 -6.01
N ILE A 101 -8.75 3.90 -5.89
CA ILE A 101 -7.30 3.80 -6.09
C ILE A 101 -6.95 3.93 -7.58
N GLU A 102 -7.71 3.30 -8.47
CA GLU A 102 -7.43 3.35 -9.93
C GLU A 102 -7.48 4.77 -10.50
N ARG A 103 -8.33 5.62 -9.92
CA ARG A 103 -8.43 7.05 -10.24
C ARG A 103 -7.18 7.86 -9.89
N TRP A 104 -6.24 7.30 -9.13
CA TRP A 104 -4.97 7.97 -8.84
C TRP A 104 -4.03 8.02 -10.05
N THR A 105 -4.34 7.29 -11.12
CA THR A 105 -3.58 7.36 -12.38
C THR A 105 -3.50 8.81 -12.87
N GLY A 106 -2.28 9.32 -13.05
CA GLY A 106 -1.99 10.70 -13.43
C GLY A 106 -1.75 11.65 -12.25
N GLU A 107 -2.02 11.23 -11.02
CA GLU A 107 -1.77 12.06 -9.84
C GLU A 107 -0.27 12.18 -9.47
N VAL A 108 0.03 13.20 -8.67
CA VAL A 108 1.34 13.42 -8.07
C VAL A 108 1.24 13.29 -6.56
N LEU A 109 1.94 12.30 -6.00
CA LEU A 109 2.08 12.11 -4.56
C LEU A 109 3.33 12.83 -4.07
N ARG A 110 3.17 13.77 -3.15
CA ARG A 110 4.27 14.57 -2.61
C ARG A 110 4.68 14.04 -1.24
N SER A 111 5.93 13.60 -1.12
CA SER A 111 6.46 13.19 0.18
C SER A 111 6.91 14.40 0.99
N PRO A 112 6.35 14.61 2.19
CA PRO A 112 6.76 15.71 3.04
C PRO A 112 8.15 15.50 3.64
N SER A 113 8.58 14.25 3.81
CA SER A 113 9.89 13.90 4.39
C SER A 113 11.01 13.99 3.35
N THR A 114 10.81 13.41 2.17
CA THR A 114 11.85 13.32 1.14
C THR A 114 11.81 14.47 0.14
N ARG A 115 10.70 15.24 0.13
CA ARG A 115 10.38 16.27 -0.88
C ARG A 115 10.30 15.75 -2.31
N ILE A 116 10.28 14.42 -2.49
CA ILE A 116 10.12 13.81 -3.82
C ILE A 116 8.66 13.89 -4.24
N GLU A 117 8.46 14.26 -5.50
CA GLU A 117 7.17 14.17 -6.19
C GLU A 117 7.12 12.87 -6.99
N TRP A 118 6.25 11.95 -6.61
CA TRP A 118 6.02 10.68 -7.29
C TRP A 118 4.80 10.78 -8.20
N VAL A 119 5.00 10.62 -9.50
CA VAL A 119 3.92 10.56 -10.50
C VAL A 119 3.39 9.14 -10.57
N VAL A 120 2.09 8.96 -10.33
CA VAL A 120 1.40 7.69 -10.54
C VAL A 120 1.12 7.53 -12.03
N LYS A 121 1.92 6.71 -12.71
CA LYS A 121 1.78 6.43 -14.15
C LYS A 121 0.62 5.49 -14.42
N ARG A 122 0.36 4.56 -13.51
CA ARG A 122 -0.75 3.62 -13.55
C ARG A 122 -1.07 3.15 -12.14
N ALA A 123 -2.35 2.98 -11.83
CA ALA A 123 -2.84 2.26 -10.67
C ALA A 123 -3.85 1.20 -11.14
N SER A 124 -3.82 0.01 -10.56
CA SER A 124 -4.76 -1.08 -10.86
C SER A 124 -4.96 -1.96 -9.64
N CYS A 125 -6.19 -2.37 -9.40
CA CYS A 125 -6.58 -3.39 -8.44
C CYS A 125 -7.48 -4.39 -9.21
#